data_AF-A0A961YWP4-F1
#
_entry.id   AF-A0A961YWP4-F1
#
_cell.length_a   1.000
_cell.length_b   1.000
_cell.length_c   1.000
_cell.angle_alpha   90.00
_cell.angle_beta   90.00
_cell.angle_gamma   90.00
#
_symmetry.space_group_name_H-M   'P 1'
#
loop_
_entity.id
_entity.type
_entity.pdbx_description
1 polymer ?
#
loop_
_entity_poly.entity_id
_entity_poly.type
_entity_poly.pdbx_seq_one_letter_code
_entity_poly.pdbx_strand_id
1 'polypeptide(L)'
;MRAKITVEGPFFGPDFVKGWGDNQKPYKIINSTTAILTFQGGFDSSVTYVQKLKGTGFGTDSQGRLTGTVTSFVGINTSVPDTKWTFTNIKAPLNIINTQATSLGFTELLVSPQAYDYNGSKFADFYILSSFNDIAHGNAGNDTFYGLSGRDKLYGGLGDDELWGDQGRDLILGGKGEDVIVAGIGNDTVRGMQDNDSILGGGDNDTIYGGAGDDIIDGEGGSDTIYGGNGQDQILGGTEADVLFGGRGRDTLDGGLDEDTVHGGAGDDIITAGPVDDIAGDKMFGEAGNDSITGYKGVDVLKGGTGDDFLDGGDNLDKLYGGTGNDIIAGGAGSDTIKGGTGDDRLSGNQMNAVVLDDGLNKFVFGGNFGNDTITDFHIKFDTIVLLGVTINDITVKTKGDDVKIIVPHSQGNQTILVEGVAKEFSADSDIFFA
;
A
#
# COMPACT_ATOMS: atom_id res chain seq x y z
N MET A 1 21.00 -36.22 -41.01
CA MET A 1 19.61 -36.40 -40.55
C MET A 1 19.18 -35.09 -39.94
N ARG A 2 18.17 -34.42 -40.51
CA ARG A 2 17.71 -33.11 -40.05
C ARG A 2 16.53 -33.33 -39.11
N ALA A 3 16.70 -32.86 -37.87
CA ALA A 3 15.73 -33.06 -36.81
C ALA A 3 14.40 -32.37 -37.14
N LYS A 4 13.33 -33.07 -36.79
CA LYS A 4 11.93 -32.70 -36.96
C LYS A 4 11.53 -31.97 -35.67
N ILE A 5 11.04 -30.74 -35.78
CA ILE A 5 10.36 -30.07 -34.66
C ILE A 5 8.87 -29.96 -35.02
N THR A 6 8.02 -30.34 -34.06
CA THR A 6 6.56 -30.16 -34.08
C THR A 6 6.24 -29.10 -33.05
N VAL A 7 5.45 -28.09 -33.41
CA VAL A 7 4.97 -27.06 -32.47
C VAL A 7 3.53 -27.40 -32.13
N GLU A 8 3.28 -27.82 -30.89
CA GLU A 8 1.96 -28.00 -30.29
C GLU A 8 2.02 -27.41 -28.88
N GLY A 9 1.17 -26.43 -28.58
CA GLY A 9 1.07 -25.79 -27.26
C GLY A 9 0.78 -24.29 -27.30
N PRO A 10 0.23 -23.73 -26.21
CA PRO A 10 -0.17 -22.33 -26.12
C PRO A 10 1.03 -21.38 -26.12
N PHE A 11 0.87 -20.21 -26.76
CA PHE A 11 1.93 -19.23 -27.02
C PHE A 11 2.26 -18.32 -25.82
N PHE A 12 1.44 -18.39 -24.78
CA PHE A 12 1.57 -17.67 -23.52
C PHE A 12 1.42 -18.70 -22.41
N GLY A 13 1.92 -18.39 -21.21
CA GLY A 13 2.02 -19.30 -20.07
C GLY A 13 0.73 -20.08 -19.72
N PRO A 14 0.80 -20.98 -18.72
CA PRO A 14 -0.26 -21.95 -18.40
C PRO A 14 -1.66 -21.34 -18.18
N ASP A 15 -1.76 -20.04 -17.88
CA ASP A 15 -3.02 -19.35 -17.60
C ASP A 15 -3.71 -18.74 -18.83
N PHE A 16 -3.07 -18.70 -20.00
CA PHE A 16 -3.64 -18.08 -21.19
C PHE A 16 -4.60 -18.99 -21.98
N VAL A 17 -4.70 -20.29 -21.69
CA VAL A 17 -5.42 -21.23 -22.58
C VAL A 17 -6.42 -22.13 -21.87
N LYS A 18 -7.69 -21.72 -21.92
CA LYS A 18 -8.84 -22.62 -22.03
C LYS A 18 -9.54 -22.38 -23.36
N GLY A 19 -9.43 -23.35 -24.28
CA GLY A 19 -10.41 -23.51 -25.36
C GLY A 19 -9.87 -23.51 -26.80
N TRP A 20 -9.07 -24.50 -27.17
CA TRP A 20 -8.85 -24.80 -28.60
C TRP A 20 -9.63 -26.04 -29.02
N GLY A 21 -10.49 -25.86 -30.03
CA GLY A 21 -11.11 -26.93 -30.81
C GLY A 21 -10.52 -26.98 -32.22
N ASP A 22 -10.19 -28.18 -32.69
CA ASP A 22 -9.24 -28.53 -33.75
C ASP A 22 -9.47 -28.08 -35.22
N ASN A 23 -10.37 -27.14 -35.54
CA ASN A 23 -10.90 -27.10 -36.92
C ASN A 23 -10.79 -25.82 -37.77
N GLN A 24 -9.84 -24.89 -37.51
CA GLN A 24 -9.55 -23.83 -38.48
C GLN A 24 -8.05 -23.59 -38.64
N LYS A 25 -7.57 -23.47 -39.90
CA LYS A 25 -6.18 -23.09 -40.18
C LYS A 25 -6.00 -21.61 -39.79
N PRO A 26 -5.25 -21.29 -38.73
CA PRO A 26 -5.26 -19.95 -38.12
C PRO A 26 -4.31 -18.98 -38.84
N TYR A 27 -4.03 -19.14 -40.14
CA TYR A 27 -3.05 -18.29 -40.83
C TYR A 27 -3.23 -18.17 -42.35
N LYS A 28 -2.70 -17.07 -42.90
CA LYS A 28 -2.67 -16.72 -44.32
C LYS A 28 -1.37 -15.98 -44.67
N ILE A 29 -0.51 -16.60 -45.48
CA ILE A 29 0.65 -15.90 -46.06
C ILE A 29 0.16 -14.93 -47.14
N ILE A 30 0.51 -13.65 -47.02
CA ILE A 30 0.14 -12.63 -48.01
C ILE A 30 1.22 -12.54 -49.10
N ASN A 31 2.49 -12.48 -48.70
CA ASN A 31 3.64 -12.44 -49.60
C ASN A 31 4.92 -12.86 -48.85
N SER A 32 6.07 -12.83 -49.53
CA SER A 32 7.38 -13.20 -48.98
C SER A 32 7.83 -12.38 -47.76
N THR A 33 7.13 -11.28 -47.47
CA THR A 33 7.41 -10.35 -46.38
C THR A 33 6.25 -10.14 -45.41
N THR A 34 5.10 -10.78 -45.62
CA THR A 34 3.91 -10.56 -44.78
C THR A 34 3.04 -11.82 -44.67
N ALA A 35 2.63 -12.15 -43.44
CA ALA A 35 1.68 -13.21 -43.13
C ALA A 35 0.65 -12.73 -42.10
N ILE A 36 -0.53 -13.34 -42.06
CA ILE A 36 -1.57 -13.13 -41.04
C ILE A 36 -1.70 -14.41 -40.24
N LEU A 37 -1.75 -14.31 -38.91
CA LEU A 37 -2.31 -15.34 -38.05
C LEU A 37 -3.61 -14.81 -37.43
N THR A 38 -4.61 -15.66 -37.37
CA THR A 38 -5.92 -15.36 -36.79
C THR A 38 -6.12 -16.30 -35.63
N PHE A 39 -6.23 -15.74 -34.43
CA PHE A 39 -6.51 -16.49 -33.22
C PHE A 39 -7.84 -16.01 -32.65
N GLN A 40 -8.62 -16.95 -32.13
CA GLN A 40 -9.79 -16.65 -31.33
C GLN A 40 -9.44 -17.06 -29.90
N GLY A 41 -9.35 -16.08 -28.99
CA GLY A 41 -8.91 -16.32 -27.61
C GLY A 41 -8.11 -15.15 -26.99
N GLY A 42 -8.41 -14.89 -25.71
CA GLY A 42 -7.75 -14.02 -24.74
C GLY A 42 -8.37 -14.32 -23.36
N PHE A 43 -8.19 -13.46 -22.36
CA PHE A 43 -8.88 -13.59 -21.05
C PHE A 43 -10.41 -13.73 -21.17
N ASP A 44 -10.99 -13.28 -22.29
CA ASP A 44 -12.36 -13.56 -22.71
C ASP A 44 -12.40 -14.29 -24.07
N SER A 45 -13.12 -15.42 -24.11
CA SER A 45 -13.40 -16.22 -25.32
C SER A 45 -14.21 -15.48 -26.41
N SER A 46 -14.79 -14.32 -26.10
CA SER A 46 -15.58 -13.50 -27.04
C SER A 46 -14.71 -12.62 -27.97
N VAL A 47 -13.42 -12.46 -27.67
CA VAL A 47 -12.53 -11.56 -28.40
C VAL A 47 -11.71 -12.30 -29.46
N THR A 48 -11.70 -11.76 -30.69
CA THR A 48 -10.90 -12.27 -31.81
C THR A 48 -9.70 -11.38 -32.05
N TYR A 49 -8.50 -11.97 -32.03
CA TYR A 49 -7.25 -11.26 -32.28
C TYR A 49 -6.68 -11.66 -33.64
N VAL A 50 -6.44 -10.67 -34.49
CA VAL A 50 -5.79 -10.85 -35.80
C VAL A 50 -4.37 -10.32 -35.71
N GLN A 51 -3.39 -11.20 -35.82
CA GLN A 51 -1.98 -10.86 -35.84
C GLN A 51 -1.49 -10.76 -37.28
N LYS A 52 -0.85 -9.66 -37.66
CA LYS A 52 -0.14 -9.52 -38.94
C LYS A 52 1.36 -9.52 -38.67
N LEU A 53 2.07 -10.51 -39.19
CA LEU A 53 3.52 -10.58 -39.14
C LEU A 53 4.12 -9.91 -40.37
N LYS A 54 5.17 -9.11 -40.18
CA LYS A 54 6.09 -8.69 -41.25
C LYS A 54 7.47 -9.30 -40.99
N GLY A 55 8.20 -9.53 -42.06
CA GLY A 55 9.38 -10.38 -42.00
C GLY A 55 9.99 -10.64 -43.35
N THR A 56 10.86 -11.63 -43.45
CA THR A 56 11.44 -12.10 -44.71
C THR A 56 11.42 -13.61 -44.80
N GLY A 57 11.21 -14.15 -45.99
CA GLY A 57 11.27 -15.59 -46.24
C GLY A 57 10.04 -16.35 -45.76
N PHE A 58 8.86 -15.70 -45.72
CA PHE A 58 7.62 -16.40 -45.37
C PHE A 58 7.23 -17.44 -46.41
N GLY A 59 7.03 -18.69 -45.98
CA GLY A 59 6.67 -19.80 -46.85
C GLY A 59 6.09 -20.98 -46.09
N THR A 60 5.91 -22.09 -46.79
CA THR A 60 5.50 -23.37 -46.18
C THR A 60 6.51 -24.46 -46.51
N ASP A 61 6.88 -25.27 -45.53
CA ASP A 61 7.71 -26.45 -45.78
C ASP A 61 6.92 -27.58 -46.49
N SER A 62 7.61 -28.67 -46.82
CA SER A 62 7.02 -29.85 -47.48
C SER A 62 5.93 -30.57 -46.66
N GLN A 63 5.70 -30.14 -45.43
CA GLN A 63 4.71 -30.67 -44.49
C GLN A 63 3.60 -29.63 -44.19
N GLY A 64 3.61 -28.48 -44.88
CA GLY A 64 2.60 -27.45 -44.75
C GLY A 64 2.75 -26.55 -43.52
N ARG A 65 3.95 -26.45 -42.93
CA ARG A 65 4.23 -25.62 -41.76
C ARG A 65 4.79 -24.26 -42.17
N LEU A 66 4.40 -23.19 -41.46
CA LEU A 66 4.87 -21.83 -41.73
C LEU A 66 6.36 -21.69 -41.41
N THR A 67 7.14 -21.11 -42.33
CA THR A 67 8.57 -20.79 -42.17
C THR A 67 8.77 -19.30 -42.46
N GLY A 68 9.80 -18.67 -41.86
CA GLY A 68 10.16 -17.28 -42.13
C GLY A 68 10.88 -16.59 -40.95
N THR A 69 11.45 -15.42 -41.19
CA THR A 69 12.03 -14.54 -40.16
C THR A 69 11.06 -13.40 -39.90
N VAL A 70 10.58 -13.24 -38.67
CA VAL A 70 9.69 -12.13 -38.28
C VAL A 70 10.54 -10.92 -37.91
N THR A 71 10.22 -9.76 -38.48
CA THR A 71 10.90 -8.47 -38.20
C THR A 71 9.99 -7.45 -37.51
N SER A 72 8.67 -7.64 -37.57
CA SER A 72 7.68 -6.89 -36.79
C SER A 72 6.35 -7.65 -36.73
N PHE A 73 5.48 -7.37 -35.76
CA PHE A 73 4.11 -7.90 -35.77
C PHE A 73 3.09 -6.83 -35.39
N VAL A 74 1.83 -7.05 -35.75
CA VAL A 74 0.72 -6.14 -35.48
C VAL A 74 -0.45 -6.95 -34.95
N GLY A 75 -0.84 -6.74 -33.70
CA GLY A 75 -2.08 -7.28 -33.15
C GLY A 75 -3.26 -6.39 -33.53
N ILE A 76 -4.43 -6.96 -33.81
CA ILE A 76 -5.67 -6.21 -34.03
C ILE A 76 -6.74 -6.91 -33.20
N ASN A 77 -7.32 -6.20 -32.24
CA ASN A 77 -8.53 -6.66 -31.57
C ASN A 77 -9.71 -6.33 -32.50
N THR A 78 -10.41 -7.34 -33.03
CA THR A 78 -11.50 -7.08 -33.98
C THR A 78 -12.83 -6.76 -33.31
N SER A 79 -12.91 -6.83 -31.98
CA SER A 79 -14.10 -6.46 -31.20
C SER A 79 -14.17 -4.95 -30.91
N VAL A 80 -13.07 -4.22 -31.10
CA VAL A 80 -13.00 -2.75 -30.98
C VAL A 80 -12.49 -2.19 -32.32
N PRO A 81 -13.31 -1.52 -33.14
CA PRO A 81 -13.01 -1.28 -34.56
C PRO A 81 -11.75 -0.46 -34.89
N ASP A 82 -11.08 0.16 -33.92
CA ASP A 82 -9.98 1.11 -34.16
C ASP A 82 -8.67 0.83 -33.39
N THR A 83 -8.54 -0.27 -32.65
CA THR A 83 -7.26 -0.61 -31.98
C THR A 83 -6.34 -1.40 -32.91
N LYS A 84 -5.30 -0.72 -33.42
CA LYS A 84 -4.18 -1.33 -34.15
C LYS A 84 -2.94 -1.33 -33.27
N TRP A 85 -2.61 -2.49 -32.73
CA TRP A 85 -1.43 -2.69 -31.90
C TRP A 85 -0.23 -2.94 -32.80
N THR A 86 0.74 -2.02 -32.86
CA THR A 86 1.90 -2.14 -33.77
C THR A 86 3.17 -2.41 -32.96
N PHE A 87 3.63 -3.66 -32.96
CA PHE A 87 4.91 -4.02 -32.36
C PHE A 87 6.03 -3.82 -33.38
N THR A 88 6.88 -2.82 -33.19
CA THR A 88 8.05 -2.56 -34.04
C THR A 88 9.36 -2.96 -33.34
N ASN A 89 10.42 -3.19 -34.12
CA ASN A 89 11.79 -3.51 -33.66
C ASN A 89 12.13 -4.94 -33.17
N ILE A 90 11.47 -5.98 -33.67
CA ILE A 90 11.99 -7.35 -33.51
C ILE A 90 13.13 -7.60 -34.52
N LYS A 91 14.37 -7.26 -34.17
CA LYS A 91 15.56 -7.72 -34.91
C LYS A 91 16.24 -8.88 -34.17
N ALA A 92 15.54 -10.01 -34.01
CA ALA A 92 16.14 -11.23 -33.49
C ALA A 92 16.38 -12.26 -34.62
N PRO A 93 17.63 -12.69 -34.90
CA PRO A 93 17.84 -13.96 -35.58
C PRO A 93 17.49 -15.10 -34.60
N LEU A 94 16.56 -15.98 -34.99
CA LEU A 94 16.31 -17.26 -34.30
C LEU A 94 17.56 -18.14 -34.41
N ASN A 95 18.44 -18.13 -33.39
CA ASN A 95 19.57 -19.05 -33.30
C ASN A 95 19.19 -20.27 -32.45
N ILE A 96 18.95 -21.41 -33.11
CA ILE A 96 18.70 -22.69 -32.44
C ILE A 96 20.06 -23.29 -32.03
N ILE A 97 20.36 -23.29 -30.74
CA ILE A 97 21.55 -23.95 -30.16
C ILE A 97 21.13 -25.24 -29.43
N ASN A 98 20.70 -26.29 -30.15
CA ASN A 98 21.03 -27.69 -29.82
C ASN A 98 20.50 -28.67 -30.89
N THR A 99 21.33 -29.62 -31.34
CA THR A 99 21.11 -30.42 -32.56
C THR A 99 20.64 -31.87 -32.35
N GLN A 100 20.02 -32.26 -31.23
CA GLN A 100 19.69 -33.68 -30.98
C GLN A 100 18.36 -34.00 -30.25
N ALA A 101 17.46 -33.05 -29.96
CA ALA A 101 16.19 -33.35 -29.28
C ALA A 101 15.01 -33.59 -30.27
N THR A 102 14.18 -34.60 -30.01
CA THR A 102 13.02 -34.99 -30.86
C THR A 102 11.66 -34.46 -30.37
N SER A 103 11.63 -33.76 -29.24
CA SER A 103 10.52 -32.92 -28.77
C SER A 103 11.08 -31.90 -27.78
N LEU A 104 10.80 -30.61 -27.98
CA LEU A 104 11.14 -29.53 -27.05
C LEU A 104 9.81 -28.94 -26.56
N GLY A 105 9.58 -28.91 -25.25
CA GLY A 105 8.58 -28.02 -24.65
C GLY A 105 9.11 -26.59 -24.64
N PHE A 106 8.23 -25.58 -24.55
CA PHE A 106 8.62 -24.16 -24.56
C PHE A 106 9.56 -23.76 -23.41
N THR A 107 9.70 -24.57 -22.37
CA THR A 107 10.73 -24.41 -21.32
C THR A 107 12.17 -24.50 -21.86
N GLU A 108 12.39 -24.96 -23.09
CA GLU A 108 13.72 -25.06 -23.72
C GLU A 108 13.88 -24.13 -24.95
N LEU A 109 12.89 -23.27 -25.26
CA LEU A 109 12.98 -22.28 -26.34
C LEU A 109 13.53 -20.96 -25.80
N LEU A 110 14.85 -20.90 -25.62
CA LEU A 110 15.57 -19.68 -25.26
C LEU A 110 15.47 -18.67 -26.41
N VAL A 111 14.55 -17.72 -26.32
CA VAL A 111 14.67 -16.45 -27.05
C VAL A 111 15.70 -15.63 -26.28
N SER A 112 16.97 -15.67 -26.70
CA SER A 112 17.96 -14.66 -26.30
C SER A 112 18.30 -13.86 -27.54
N PRO A 113 18.17 -12.52 -27.47
CA PRO A 113 19.29 -11.76 -26.94
C PRO A 113 18.88 -10.73 -25.88
N GLN A 114 19.68 -10.66 -24.81
CA GLN A 114 19.99 -9.50 -23.95
C GLN A 114 18.95 -8.38 -23.87
N ALA A 115 18.39 -8.14 -22.66
CA ALA A 115 17.72 -6.92 -22.18
C ALA A 115 17.32 -5.91 -23.28
N TYR A 116 16.04 -5.89 -23.64
CA TYR A 116 15.54 -4.92 -24.62
C TYR A 116 15.14 -3.61 -23.95
N ASP A 117 15.51 -2.51 -24.61
CA ASP A 117 15.02 -1.16 -24.34
C ASP A 117 13.82 -0.92 -25.29
N TYR A 118 12.62 -1.10 -24.75
CA TYR A 118 11.35 -0.81 -25.41
C TYR A 118 11.08 0.68 -25.30
N ASN A 119 11.06 1.37 -26.45
CA ASN A 119 10.81 2.80 -26.47
C ASN A 119 9.49 3.08 -27.21
N GLY A 120 8.55 3.61 -26.45
CA GLY A 120 7.23 4.06 -26.85
C GLY A 120 7.26 5.30 -27.74
N SER A 121 6.08 5.77 -28.06
CA SER A 121 5.81 6.74 -29.09
C SER A 121 5.32 8.05 -28.46
N LYS A 122 4.29 8.66 -29.02
CA LYS A 122 3.63 9.84 -28.46
C LYS A 122 2.12 9.63 -28.37
N PHE A 123 1.73 8.36 -28.47
CA PHE A 123 0.39 7.83 -28.52
C PHE A 123 0.38 6.59 -27.63
N ALA A 124 -0.80 6.17 -27.18
CA ALA A 124 -0.99 4.92 -26.46
C ALA A 124 -0.26 3.73 -27.12
N ASP A 125 0.62 3.12 -26.34
CA ASP A 125 1.44 1.96 -26.66
C ASP A 125 1.08 0.78 -25.76
N PHE A 126 1.40 -0.43 -26.21
CA PHE A 126 1.14 -1.65 -25.46
C PHE A 126 2.30 -2.61 -25.64
N TYR A 127 2.94 -2.97 -24.54
CA TYR A 127 4.07 -3.89 -24.53
C TYR A 127 3.82 -5.06 -23.57
N ILE A 128 4.11 -6.25 -24.07
CA ILE A 128 4.37 -7.42 -23.23
C ILE A 128 5.86 -7.67 -23.36
N LEU A 129 6.58 -7.58 -22.24
CA LEU A 129 8.02 -7.70 -22.16
C LEU A 129 8.39 -9.19 -22.17
N SER A 130 9.69 -9.48 -22.07
CA SER A 130 10.20 -10.84 -22.02
C SER A 130 10.37 -11.32 -20.59
N SER A 131 10.69 -12.60 -20.38
CA SER A 131 10.97 -13.15 -19.05
C SER A 131 12.39 -12.83 -18.54
N PHE A 132 12.99 -11.74 -19.00
CA PHE A 132 14.33 -11.28 -18.62
C PHE A 132 14.23 -9.84 -18.14
N ASN A 133 15.27 -9.36 -17.44
CA ASN A 133 15.35 -7.95 -17.07
C ASN A 133 15.29 -7.04 -18.30
N ASP A 134 14.17 -6.36 -18.46
CA ASP A 134 13.83 -5.50 -19.57
C ASP A 134 13.66 -4.04 -19.11
N ILE A 135 13.64 -3.13 -20.08
CA ILE A 135 13.41 -1.70 -19.84
C ILE A 135 12.35 -1.24 -20.82
N ALA A 136 11.28 -0.61 -20.35
CA ALA A 136 10.22 -0.05 -21.19
C ALA A 136 9.91 1.41 -20.83
N HIS A 137 9.82 2.26 -21.85
CA HIS A 137 9.47 3.67 -21.77
C HIS A 137 8.22 3.93 -22.61
N GLY A 138 7.14 4.49 -22.05
CA GLY A 138 5.92 4.87 -22.79
C GLY A 138 6.05 6.24 -23.47
N ASN A 139 6.66 7.17 -22.76
CA ASN A 139 6.85 8.59 -23.12
C ASN A 139 5.56 9.40 -23.02
N ALA A 140 4.63 9.26 -23.96
CA ALA A 140 3.38 10.02 -23.94
C ALA A 140 2.24 9.24 -24.57
N GLY A 141 1.04 9.40 -24.04
CA GLY A 141 -0.10 8.55 -24.34
C GLY A 141 -0.47 7.73 -23.12
N ASN A 142 -1.60 7.05 -23.18
CA ASN A 142 -2.03 6.14 -22.13
C ASN A 142 -1.51 4.75 -22.52
N ASP A 143 -0.40 4.34 -21.91
CA ASP A 143 0.40 3.19 -22.29
C ASP A 143 0.11 2.00 -21.37
N THR A 144 0.31 0.77 -21.85
CA THR A 144 0.05 -0.45 -21.06
C THR A 144 1.22 -1.43 -21.16
N PHE A 145 1.89 -1.73 -20.03
CA PHE A 145 3.04 -2.64 -19.97
C PHE A 145 2.79 -3.85 -19.07
N TYR A 146 3.26 -5.02 -19.52
CA TYR A 146 3.35 -6.25 -18.73
C TYR A 146 4.80 -6.75 -18.69
N GLY A 147 5.42 -6.75 -17.51
CA GLY A 147 6.80 -7.14 -17.23
C GLY A 147 7.05 -8.64 -17.30
N LEU A 148 6.07 -9.45 -16.89
CA LEU A 148 6.15 -10.92 -16.76
C LEU A 148 7.11 -11.41 -15.68
N SER A 149 8.37 -11.67 -16.01
CA SER A 149 9.33 -12.19 -15.06
C SER A 149 10.63 -11.47 -15.30
N GLY A 150 11.31 -11.02 -14.27
CA GLY A 150 12.52 -10.26 -14.56
C GLY A 150 12.95 -9.42 -13.40
N ARG A 151 13.65 -8.35 -13.74
CA ARG A 151 13.90 -7.22 -12.85
C ARG A 151 13.81 -6.02 -13.77
N ASP A 152 12.58 -5.67 -14.02
CA ASP A 152 12.18 -4.84 -15.12
C ASP A 152 12.15 -3.39 -14.70
N LYS A 153 12.26 -2.51 -15.69
CA LYS A 153 12.13 -1.07 -15.48
C LYS A 153 11.03 -0.56 -16.37
N LEU A 154 9.92 -0.19 -15.76
CA LEU A 154 8.74 0.31 -16.46
C LEU A 154 8.63 1.81 -16.20
N TYR A 155 8.53 2.58 -17.27
CA TYR A 155 8.36 4.03 -17.22
C TYR A 155 7.15 4.39 -18.07
N GLY A 156 6.03 4.78 -17.47
CA GLY A 156 4.82 5.21 -18.18
C GLY A 156 5.07 6.50 -18.96
N GLY A 157 5.21 7.62 -18.25
CA GLY A 157 5.64 8.89 -18.83
C GLY A 157 4.61 9.99 -18.68
N LEU A 158 3.79 10.22 -19.70
CA LEU A 158 2.74 11.24 -19.73
C LEU A 158 1.45 10.60 -20.21
N GLY A 159 0.36 10.78 -19.49
CA GLY A 159 -0.92 10.13 -19.79
C GLY A 159 -1.21 9.09 -18.71
N ASP A 160 -2.43 8.55 -18.74
CA ASP A 160 -2.88 7.61 -17.71
C ASP A 160 -2.42 6.21 -18.13
N ASP A 161 -1.37 5.71 -17.48
CA ASP A 161 -0.66 4.49 -17.85
C ASP A 161 -1.10 3.29 -16.99
N GLU A 162 -0.98 2.07 -17.53
CA GLU A 162 -1.28 0.81 -16.86
C GLU A 162 -0.01 -0.07 -16.84
N LEU A 163 0.63 -0.23 -15.68
CA LEU A 163 1.96 -0.82 -15.56
C LEU A 163 1.94 -2.04 -14.62
N TRP A 164 2.27 -3.22 -15.16
CA TRP A 164 2.31 -4.49 -14.41
C TRP A 164 3.76 -5.02 -14.36
N GLY A 165 4.36 -5.15 -13.18
CA GLY A 165 5.70 -5.77 -12.99
C GLY A 165 5.66 -7.30 -13.06
N ASP A 166 4.59 -7.89 -12.53
CA ASP A 166 4.32 -9.33 -12.42
C ASP A 166 5.25 -10.07 -11.43
N GLN A 167 6.39 -10.62 -11.87
CA GLN A 167 7.33 -11.32 -11.00
C GLN A 167 8.69 -10.69 -11.15
N GLY A 168 9.37 -10.37 -10.06
CA GLY A 168 10.69 -9.83 -10.23
C GLY A 168 11.21 -9.06 -9.08
N ARG A 169 11.97 -8.04 -9.42
CA ARG A 169 12.38 -7.01 -8.48
C ARG A 169 12.51 -5.77 -9.31
N ASP A 170 11.38 -5.15 -9.50
CA ASP A 170 11.06 -4.24 -10.57
C ASP A 170 11.16 -2.80 -10.09
N LEU A 171 11.35 -1.91 -11.04
CA LEU A 171 11.31 -0.48 -10.83
C LEU A 171 10.23 0.09 -11.74
N ILE A 172 9.15 0.57 -11.14
CA ILE A 172 7.99 1.09 -11.87
C ILE A 172 7.83 2.56 -11.56
N LEU A 173 7.78 3.39 -12.60
CA LEU A 173 7.49 4.82 -12.52
C LEU A 173 6.28 5.12 -13.41
N GLY A 174 5.18 5.58 -12.80
CA GLY A 174 3.97 6.04 -13.50
C GLY A 174 4.28 7.27 -14.35
N GLY A 175 4.49 8.42 -13.70
CA GLY A 175 5.01 9.62 -14.34
C GLY A 175 4.11 10.83 -14.16
N LYS A 176 3.20 11.07 -15.10
CA LYS A 176 2.16 12.09 -14.98
C LYS A 176 0.90 11.53 -15.60
N GLY A 177 -0.23 11.74 -14.97
CA GLY A 177 -1.49 11.12 -15.36
C GLY A 177 -2.00 10.30 -14.18
N GLU A 178 -3.25 9.85 -14.26
CA GLU A 178 -3.79 8.98 -13.23
C GLU A 178 -3.38 7.53 -13.53
N ASP A 179 -2.25 7.08 -12.99
CA ASP A 179 -1.65 5.80 -13.36
C ASP A 179 -2.20 4.62 -12.53
N VAL A 180 -2.30 3.45 -13.15
CA VAL A 180 -2.60 2.17 -12.48
C VAL A 180 -1.34 1.32 -12.49
N ILE A 181 -0.81 1.02 -11.31
CA ILE A 181 0.43 0.28 -11.13
C ILE A 181 0.17 -0.96 -10.29
N VAL A 182 0.65 -2.12 -10.77
CA VAL A 182 0.68 -3.38 -10.02
C VAL A 182 2.09 -3.93 -10.07
N ALA A 183 2.81 -3.90 -8.95
CA ALA A 183 4.19 -4.34 -8.89
C ALA A 183 4.27 -5.87 -9.02
N GLY A 184 3.58 -6.60 -8.14
CA GLY A 184 3.43 -8.04 -8.23
C GLY A 184 4.29 -8.76 -7.18
N ILE A 185 4.90 -9.89 -7.54
CA ILE A 185 5.71 -10.68 -6.59
C ILE A 185 7.17 -10.23 -6.66
N GLY A 186 7.72 -9.91 -5.50
CA GLY A 186 9.14 -9.64 -5.26
C GLY A 186 9.36 -8.20 -4.82
N ASN A 187 10.57 -7.91 -4.29
CA ASN A 187 10.82 -6.65 -3.58
C ASN A 187 10.92 -5.40 -4.48
N ASP A 188 9.80 -4.86 -4.89
CA ASP A 188 9.68 -3.86 -5.93
C ASP A 188 9.92 -2.43 -5.42
N THR A 189 10.15 -1.53 -6.37
CA THR A 189 10.21 -0.09 -6.09
C THR A 189 9.27 0.62 -7.04
N VAL A 190 8.21 1.20 -6.48
CA VAL A 190 7.14 1.85 -7.24
C VAL A 190 7.11 3.36 -6.95
N ARG A 191 6.86 4.16 -7.99
CA ARG A 191 6.65 5.61 -7.89
C ARG A 191 5.51 6.06 -8.80
N GLY A 192 4.39 6.52 -8.25
CA GLY A 192 3.28 7.11 -9.01
C GLY A 192 3.70 8.43 -9.66
N MET A 193 4.22 9.35 -8.83
CA MET A 193 4.84 10.65 -9.12
C MET A 193 3.89 11.85 -9.09
N GLN A 194 3.00 12.03 -10.08
CA GLN A 194 2.16 13.24 -10.22
C GLN A 194 0.77 12.82 -10.64
N ASP A 195 -0.22 13.56 -10.13
CA ASP A 195 -1.65 13.28 -10.29
C ASP A 195 -2.05 12.06 -9.45
N ASN A 196 -3.30 11.61 -9.53
CA ASN A 196 -3.86 10.66 -8.57
C ASN A 196 -3.63 9.21 -9.06
N ASP A 197 -2.76 8.48 -8.39
CA ASP A 197 -2.34 7.15 -8.80
C ASP A 197 -3.03 6.03 -7.99
N SER A 198 -3.18 4.85 -8.60
CA SER A 198 -3.62 3.63 -7.94
C SER A 198 -2.50 2.60 -7.99
N ILE A 199 -1.99 2.21 -6.82
CA ILE A 199 -0.79 1.37 -6.69
C ILE A 199 -1.11 0.14 -5.83
N LEU A 200 -0.81 -1.05 -6.37
CA LEU A 200 -0.74 -2.30 -5.63
C LEU A 200 0.74 -2.74 -5.56
N GLY A 201 1.26 -2.92 -4.34
CA GLY A 201 2.60 -3.45 -4.07
C GLY A 201 2.69 -4.89 -4.52
N GLY A 202 1.97 -5.75 -3.83
CA GLY A 202 1.84 -7.16 -4.21
C GLY A 202 2.37 -8.07 -3.12
N GLY A 203 3.28 -8.95 -3.47
CA GLY A 203 3.88 -9.88 -2.53
C GLY A 203 5.35 -9.54 -2.28
N ASP A 204 5.83 -9.85 -1.08
CA ASP A 204 7.20 -9.55 -0.61
C ASP A 204 7.41 -8.05 -0.32
N ASN A 205 8.55 -7.70 0.27
CA ASN A 205 8.75 -6.36 0.84
C ASN A 205 9.05 -5.31 -0.22
N ASP A 206 8.14 -4.36 -0.38
CA ASP A 206 8.16 -3.30 -1.38
C ASP A 206 8.56 -1.93 -0.82
N THR A 207 8.93 -1.03 -1.72
CA THR A 207 9.08 0.39 -1.41
C THR A 207 8.25 1.22 -2.38
N ILE A 208 7.19 1.84 -1.87
CA ILE A 208 6.19 2.53 -2.68
C ILE A 208 6.18 4.03 -2.36
N TYR A 209 6.13 4.85 -3.40
CA TYR A 209 5.95 6.30 -3.30
C TYR A 209 4.73 6.70 -4.16
N GLY A 210 3.66 7.21 -3.57
CA GLY A 210 2.51 7.77 -4.29
C GLY A 210 2.94 9.00 -5.08
N GLY A 211 3.29 10.08 -4.39
CA GLY A 211 3.93 11.26 -4.97
C GLY A 211 3.17 12.53 -4.68
N ALA A 212 2.45 13.06 -5.66
CA ALA A 212 1.67 14.26 -5.53
C ALA A 212 0.33 14.06 -6.22
N GLY A 213 -0.77 14.21 -5.51
CA GLY A 213 -2.08 13.74 -5.95
C GLY A 213 -2.75 13.04 -4.78
N ASP A 214 -4.06 12.81 -4.87
CA ASP A 214 -4.78 12.01 -3.89
C ASP A 214 -4.64 10.53 -4.31
N ASP A 215 -3.64 9.83 -3.77
CA ASP A 215 -3.24 8.48 -4.20
C ASP A 215 -3.99 7.37 -3.45
N ILE A 216 -4.16 6.20 -4.08
CA ILE A 216 -4.66 4.97 -3.45
C ILE A 216 -3.55 3.92 -3.51
N ILE A 217 -3.09 3.48 -2.34
CA ILE A 217 -1.95 2.55 -2.22
C ILE A 217 -2.34 1.38 -1.32
N ASP A 218 -2.10 0.16 -1.78
CA ASP A 218 -2.24 -1.08 -1.02
C ASP A 218 -0.92 -1.86 -1.11
N GLY A 219 -0.22 -2.10 0.00
CA GLY A 219 1.00 -2.91 0.04
C GLY A 219 0.73 -4.39 -0.24
N GLU A 220 -0.50 -4.85 0.03
CA GLU A 220 -0.94 -6.24 -0.01
C GLU A 220 -0.21 -7.16 1.00
N GLY A 221 0.98 -7.69 0.71
CA GLY A 221 1.64 -8.58 1.67
C GLY A 221 3.16 -8.59 1.58
N GLY A 222 3.80 -8.56 2.74
CA GLY A 222 5.23 -8.34 2.86
C GLY A 222 5.46 -7.21 3.85
N SER A 223 6.70 -7.04 4.33
CA SER A 223 7.00 -5.91 5.22
C SER A 223 7.35 -4.67 4.40
N ASP A 224 6.36 -3.84 4.08
CA ASP A 224 6.45 -2.76 3.11
C ASP A 224 6.90 -1.43 3.72
N THR A 225 7.38 -0.54 2.85
CA THR A 225 7.58 0.87 3.20
C THR A 225 6.86 1.76 2.20
N ILE A 226 5.83 2.45 2.66
CA ILE A 226 4.92 3.22 1.81
C ILE A 226 4.96 4.70 2.18
N TYR A 227 5.08 5.55 1.17
CA TYR A 227 5.02 7.00 1.29
C TYR A 227 3.89 7.54 0.40
N GLY A 228 2.84 8.12 0.98
CA GLY A 228 1.74 8.79 0.25
C GLY A 228 2.26 10.00 -0.51
N GLY A 229 2.70 11.05 0.20
CA GLY A 229 3.38 12.18 -0.38
C GLY A 229 2.66 13.50 -0.12
N ASN A 230 2.13 14.16 -1.16
CA ASN A 230 1.24 15.30 -0.95
C ASN A 230 -0.11 15.02 -1.59
N GLY A 231 -1.19 15.27 -0.87
CA GLY A 231 -2.55 15.00 -1.31
C GLY A 231 -3.33 14.38 -0.17
N GLN A 232 -4.55 13.94 -0.42
CA GLN A 232 -5.31 13.14 0.54
C GLN A 232 -5.19 11.69 0.14
N ASP A 233 -4.19 11.02 0.71
CA ASP A 233 -3.81 9.67 0.33
C ASP A 233 -4.62 8.63 1.11
N GLN A 234 -4.92 7.50 0.48
CA GLN A 234 -5.47 6.30 1.11
C GLN A 234 -4.41 5.21 1.06
N ILE A 235 -3.96 4.76 2.23
CA ILE A 235 -2.86 3.79 2.35
C ILE A 235 -3.30 2.62 3.22
N LEU A 236 -3.17 1.41 2.68
CA LEU A 236 -3.28 0.14 3.41
C LEU A 236 -1.91 -0.54 3.38
N GLY A 237 -1.36 -0.90 4.54
CA GLY A 237 -0.10 -1.65 4.61
C GLY A 237 -0.28 -3.08 4.13
N GLY A 238 -1.21 -3.81 4.74
CA GLY A 238 -1.60 -5.14 4.28
C GLY A 238 -1.30 -6.22 5.33
N THR A 239 -0.36 -7.13 5.03
CA THR A 239 0.02 -8.19 5.97
C THR A 239 1.51 -8.18 6.23
N GLU A 240 1.91 -8.56 7.42
CA GLU A 240 3.27 -8.41 7.96
C GLU A 240 3.56 -6.97 8.41
N ALA A 241 4.74 -6.74 8.98
CA ALA A 241 5.04 -5.48 9.66
C ALA A 241 5.39 -4.35 8.70
N ASP A 242 4.49 -3.39 8.53
CA ASP A 242 4.60 -2.30 7.57
C ASP A 242 5.07 -0.98 8.19
N VAL A 243 5.61 -0.11 7.33
CA VAL A 243 5.94 1.29 7.68
C VAL A 243 5.27 2.26 6.71
N LEU A 244 4.30 3.01 7.21
CA LEU A 244 3.48 3.92 6.42
C LEU A 244 3.76 5.39 6.77
N PHE A 245 3.85 6.23 5.75
CA PHE A 245 3.98 7.69 5.87
C PHE A 245 2.94 8.37 4.98
N GLY A 246 1.95 9.05 5.54
CA GLY A 246 0.92 9.79 4.79
C GLY A 246 1.52 11.00 4.07
N GLY A 247 2.15 11.89 4.85
CA GLY A 247 2.93 13.00 4.31
C GLY A 247 2.23 14.33 4.52
N ARG A 248 1.70 14.95 3.46
CA ARG A 248 0.96 16.21 3.54
C ARG A 248 -0.44 16.04 3.01
N GLY A 249 -1.41 16.43 3.81
CA GLY A 249 -2.82 16.52 3.44
C GLY A 249 -3.64 15.81 4.50
N ARG A 250 -4.86 15.40 4.17
CA ARG A 250 -5.69 14.64 5.09
C ARG A 250 -5.66 13.21 4.61
N ASP A 251 -4.82 12.41 5.25
CA ASP A 251 -4.55 11.05 4.83
C ASP A 251 -5.41 10.07 5.62
N THR A 252 -5.71 8.92 5.01
CA THR A 252 -6.35 7.77 5.67
C THR A 252 -5.39 6.61 5.60
N LEU A 253 -4.90 6.16 6.75
CA LEU A 253 -3.90 5.11 6.86
C LEU A 253 -4.42 3.96 7.71
N ASP A 254 -4.29 2.75 7.19
CA ASP A 254 -4.59 1.49 7.88
C ASP A 254 -3.32 0.63 7.87
N GLY A 255 -2.80 0.29 9.05
CA GLY A 255 -1.59 -0.52 9.20
C GLY A 255 -1.76 -1.89 8.53
N GLY A 256 -2.77 -2.63 8.95
CA GLY A 256 -3.10 -3.92 8.39
C GLY A 256 -3.05 -5.00 9.46
N LEU A 257 -2.44 -6.14 9.14
CA LEU A 257 -2.20 -7.23 10.09
C LEU A 257 -0.73 -7.23 10.52
N ASP A 258 -0.48 -7.61 11.77
CA ASP A 258 0.85 -7.67 12.41
C ASP A 258 1.35 -6.28 12.89
N GLU A 259 2.59 -6.21 13.40
CA GLU A 259 3.07 -5.02 14.15
C GLU A 259 3.51 -3.89 13.20
N ASP A 260 2.69 -2.86 13.07
CA ASP A 260 2.89 -1.76 12.13
C ASP A 260 3.47 -0.49 12.75
N THR A 261 4.00 0.37 11.89
CA THR A 261 4.41 1.73 12.23
C THR A 261 3.83 2.73 11.25
N VAL A 262 2.90 3.57 11.72
CA VAL A 262 2.14 4.50 10.89
C VAL A 262 2.41 5.95 11.30
N HIS A 263 2.78 6.78 10.34
CA HIS A 263 2.99 8.21 10.48
C HIS A 263 2.01 8.97 9.58
N GLY A 264 1.06 9.73 10.15
CA GLY A 264 0.12 10.57 9.42
C GLY A 264 0.85 11.71 8.71
N GLY A 265 1.52 12.57 9.49
CA GLY A 265 2.38 13.62 8.96
C GLY A 265 1.75 14.99 9.18
N ALA A 266 1.40 15.69 8.11
CA ALA A 266 0.88 17.05 8.20
C ALA A 266 -0.53 17.16 7.61
N GLY A 267 -1.50 17.47 8.46
CA GLY A 267 -2.91 17.67 8.17
C GLY A 267 -3.75 16.84 9.13
N ASP A 268 -5.07 16.84 8.96
CA ASP A 268 -5.96 16.19 9.92
C ASP A 268 -6.17 14.73 9.49
N ASP A 269 -5.38 13.79 10.00
CA ASP A 269 -5.28 12.43 9.49
C ASP A 269 -6.22 11.44 10.20
N ILE A 270 -6.56 10.36 9.51
CA ILE A 270 -7.30 9.21 10.08
C ILE A 270 -6.37 8.01 10.07
N ILE A 271 -6.10 7.44 11.24
CA ILE A 271 -5.16 6.33 11.39
C ILE A 271 -5.84 5.18 12.14
N THR A 272 -5.80 3.98 11.55
CA THR A 272 -6.23 2.72 12.17
C THR A 272 -5.07 1.73 12.22
N ALA A 273 -4.99 0.97 13.32
CA ALA A 273 -4.05 -0.14 13.46
C ALA A 273 -4.27 -1.21 12.38
N GLY A 274 -5.52 -1.54 12.08
CA GLY A 274 -5.83 -2.70 11.27
C GLY A 274 -7.28 -3.18 11.39
N PRO A 275 -7.55 -4.43 10.99
CA PRO A 275 -8.78 -5.12 11.31
C PRO A 275 -9.03 -5.19 12.83
N VAL A 276 -10.29 -5.06 13.24
CA VAL A 276 -10.71 -5.03 14.67
C VAL A 276 -10.38 -6.29 15.49
N ASP A 277 -9.93 -7.36 14.84
CA ASP A 277 -9.57 -8.63 15.47
C ASP A 277 -8.08 -8.96 15.43
N ASP A 278 -7.25 -8.08 14.87
CA ASP A 278 -5.81 -8.16 15.07
C ASP A 278 -5.46 -7.99 16.56
N ILE A 279 -4.31 -8.50 16.98
CA ILE A 279 -3.82 -8.45 18.36
C ILE A 279 -2.36 -8.01 18.42
N ALA A 280 -1.81 -7.56 17.28
CA ALA A 280 -0.48 -6.99 17.18
C ALA A 280 -0.36 -5.69 17.99
N GLY A 281 0.87 -5.20 18.17
CA GLY A 281 1.12 -3.99 18.95
C GLY A 281 1.68 -2.89 18.07
N ASP A 282 0.86 -1.89 17.76
CA ASP A 282 1.15 -0.91 16.73
C ASP A 282 1.76 0.37 17.26
N LYS A 283 2.47 1.08 16.39
CA LYS A 283 3.00 2.43 16.67
C LYS A 283 2.39 3.43 15.71
N MET A 284 1.50 4.26 16.21
CA MET A 284 0.80 5.26 15.40
C MET A 284 1.14 6.68 15.86
N PHE A 285 1.47 7.54 14.90
CA PHE A 285 1.86 8.92 15.10
C PHE A 285 1.03 9.82 14.17
N GLY A 286 0.16 10.67 14.71
CA GLY A 286 -0.56 11.69 13.91
C GLY A 286 0.38 12.79 13.40
N GLU A 287 1.28 13.23 14.28
CA GLU A 287 2.26 14.29 14.07
C GLU A 287 1.68 15.71 14.09
N ALA A 288 1.19 16.27 12.99
CA ALA A 288 0.76 17.66 12.95
C ALA A 288 -0.60 17.85 12.28
N GLY A 289 -1.60 18.25 13.06
CA GLY A 289 -2.96 18.49 12.63
C GLY A 289 -3.91 17.93 13.69
N ASN A 290 -5.21 17.94 13.42
CA ASN A 290 -6.17 17.36 14.36
C ASN A 290 -6.44 15.91 13.95
N ASP A 291 -5.71 14.97 14.54
CA ASP A 291 -5.67 13.59 14.08
C ASP A 291 -6.69 12.70 14.81
N SER A 292 -7.13 11.63 14.15
CA SER A 292 -8.02 10.61 14.72
C SER A 292 -7.35 9.24 14.62
N ILE A 293 -6.93 8.70 15.77
CA ILE A 293 -6.13 7.47 15.85
C ILE A 293 -6.88 6.38 16.64
N THR A 294 -6.98 5.17 16.09
CA THR A 294 -7.65 4.02 16.72
C THR A 294 -6.76 2.77 16.71
N GLY A 295 -6.44 2.22 17.89
CA GLY A 295 -5.60 1.01 18.06
C GLY A 295 -6.33 -0.32 18.01
N TYR A 296 -7.65 -0.32 18.26
CA TYR A 296 -8.50 -1.52 18.32
C TYR A 296 -8.09 -2.56 19.37
N LYS A 297 -7.13 -3.42 19.10
CA LYS A 297 -6.75 -4.52 19.98
C LYS A 297 -5.26 -4.66 19.84
N GLY A 298 -4.55 -4.66 20.94
CA GLY A 298 -3.11 -4.67 20.82
C GLY A 298 -2.42 -4.12 22.03
N VAL A 299 -1.10 -4.09 21.99
CA VAL A 299 -0.35 -3.32 22.99
C VAL A 299 0.21 -2.13 22.25
N ASP A 300 -0.61 -1.11 22.14
CA ASP A 300 -0.40 -0.06 21.16
C ASP A 300 0.28 1.17 21.76
N VAL A 301 0.94 1.93 20.89
CA VAL A 301 1.53 3.22 21.21
C VAL A 301 0.96 4.25 20.25
N LEU A 302 0.03 5.06 20.76
CA LEU A 302 -0.62 6.13 20.01
C LEU A 302 -0.05 7.49 20.44
N LYS A 303 0.32 8.30 19.46
CA LYS A 303 0.72 9.69 19.68
C LYS A 303 -0.04 10.61 18.74
N GLY A 304 -0.82 11.56 19.28
CA GLY A 304 -1.51 12.59 18.50
C GLY A 304 -0.48 13.51 17.85
N GLY A 305 0.15 14.37 18.65
CA GLY A 305 1.24 15.22 18.19
C GLY A 305 0.94 16.68 18.47
N THR A 306 0.72 17.49 17.44
CA THR A 306 0.28 18.88 17.59
C THR A 306 -1.07 19.09 16.95
N GLY A 307 -2.03 19.61 17.70
CA GLY A 307 -3.40 19.81 17.25
C GLY A 307 -4.36 19.31 18.33
N ASP A 308 -5.66 19.45 18.10
CA ASP A 308 -6.66 18.91 19.00
C ASP A 308 -6.97 17.48 18.54
N ASP A 309 -6.31 16.48 19.15
CA ASP A 309 -6.29 15.11 18.66
C ASP A 309 -7.36 14.22 19.33
N PHE A 310 -7.73 13.14 18.65
CA PHE A 310 -8.60 12.08 19.14
C PHE A 310 -7.86 10.74 19.13
N LEU A 311 -7.76 10.10 20.29
CA LEU A 311 -7.07 8.82 20.47
C LEU A 311 -7.99 7.82 21.16
N ASP A 312 -8.16 6.64 20.57
CA ASP A 312 -8.83 5.47 21.16
C ASP A 312 -7.87 4.28 21.15
N GLY A 313 -7.41 3.86 22.33
CA GLY A 313 -6.44 2.77 22.48
C GLY A 313 -7.04 1.43 22.08
N GLY A 314 -8.25 1.16 22.56
CA GLY A 314 -8.97 -0.08 22.27
C GLY A 314 -8.81 -1.10 23.40
N ASP A 315 -8.71 -2.37 23.08
CA ASP A 315 -8.46 -3.41 24.07
C ASP A 315 -6.95 -3.56 24.31
N ASN A 316 -6.61 -4.10 25.49
CA ASN A 316 -5.28 -4.50 25.95
C ASN A 316 -4.49 -3.40 26.71
N LEU A 317 -3.19 -3.17 26.48
CA LEU A 317 -2.35 -2.40 27.42
C LEU A 317 -1.67 -1.24 26.70
N ASP A 318 -2.38 -0.14 26.55
CA ASP A 318 -1.98 0.88 25.59
C ASP A 318 -1.22 2.04 26.24
N LYS A 319 -0.47 2.74 25.40
CA LYS A 319 0.18 4.00 25.76
C LYS A 319 -0.28 5.09 24.83
N LEU A 320 -1.00 6.05 25.40
CA LEU A 320 -1.62 7.14 24.67
C LEU A 320 -0.99 8.46 25.09
N TYR A 321 -0.55 9.22 24.08
CA TYR A 321 0.08 10.53 24.25
C TYR A 321 -0.61 11.55 23.35
N GLY A 322 -1.41 12.46 23.89
CA GLY A 322 -2.10 13.48 23.09
C GLY A 322 -1.10 14.44 22.44
N GLY A 323 -0.27 15.09 23.23
CA GLY A 323 0.81 15.94 22.74
C GLY A 323 0.58 17.40 23.07
N THR A 324 0.32 18.24 22.08
CA THR A 324 0.00 19.66 22.30
C THR A 324 -1.33 20.00 21.65
N GLY A 325 -2.21 20.65 22.39
CA GLY A 325 -3.58 20.96 21.93
C GLY A 325 -4.56 20.40 22.95
N ASN A 326 -5.86 20.46 22.67
CA ASN A 326 -6.89 19.99 23.59
C ASN A 326 -7.36 18.62 23.13
N ASP A 327 -6.76 17.59 23.71
CA ASP A 327 -6.91 16.24 23.20
C ASP A 327 -8.09 15.50 23.85
N ILE A 328 -8.69 14.57 23.11
CA ILE A 328 -9.66 13.61 23.62
C ILE A 328 -9.02 12.23 23.58
N ILE A 329 -8.82 11.62 24.74
CA ILE A 329 -8.12 10.35 24.86
C ILE A 329 -8.97 9.34 25.62
N ALA A 330 -9.17 8.17 25.03
CA ALA A 330 -9.80 7.01 25.65
C ALA A 330 -8.80 5.84 25.66
N GLY A 331 -8.50 5.32 26.85
CA GLY A 331 -7.64 4.14 27.01
C GLY A 331 -8.30 2.92 26.38
N GLY A 332 -9.49 2.57 26.87
CA GLY A 332 -10.28 1.48 26.32
C GLY A 332 -10.43 0.36 27.33
N ALA A 333 -10.36 -0.90 26.91
CA ALA A 333 -10.44 -2.04 27.83
C ALA A 333 -9.03 -2.50 28.21
N GLY A 334 -8.66 -2.35 29.47
CA GLY A 334 -7.37 -2.81 29.97
C GLY A 334 -6.70 -1.77 30.86
N SER A 335 -5.40 -1.93 31.08
CA SER A 335 -4.66 -1.09 32.05
C SER A 335 -3.74 -0.13 31.32
N ASP A 336 -4.28 1.02 30.94
CA ASP A 336 -3.64 1.91 30.00
C ASP A 336 -2.79 2.98 30.68
N THR A 337 -1.85 3.53 29.93
CA THR A 337 -1.10 4.72 30.34
C THR A 337 -1.46 5.89 29.45
N ILE A 338 -2.15 6.85 30.03
CA ILE A 338 -2.69 8.01 29.34
C ILE A 338 -1.94 9.26 29.78
N LYS A 339 -1.48 10.03 28.80
CA LYS A 339 -0.90 11.36 29.01
C LYS A 339 -1.48 12.31 27.97
N GLY A 340 -2.32 13.25 28.43
CA GLY A 340 -2.89 14.32 27.60
C GLY A 340 -1.78 15.11 26.92
N GLY A 341 -1.08 15.94 27.67
CA GLY A 341 0.14 16.56 27.16
C GLY A 341 0.22 17.98 27.62
N THR A 342 0.18 18.95 26.71
CA THR A 342 -0.02 20.36 27.03
C THR A 342 -1.34 20.81 26.42
N GLY A 343 -2.21 21.44 27.18
CA GLY A 343 -3.48 21.95 26.68
C GLY A 343 -4.56 21.75 27.72
N ASP A 344 -5.82 21.75 27.33
CA ASP A 344 -6.90 21.40 28.25
C ASP A 344 -7.53 20.08 27.76
N ASP A 345 -7.05 18.96 28.29
CA ASP A 345 -7.33 17.62 27.75
C ASP A 345 -8.55 16.96 28.41
N ARG A 346 -9.23 16.07 27.68
CA ARG A 346 -10.30 15.20 28.19
C ARG A 346 -9.87 13.73 28.11
N LEU A 347 -9.73 13.11 29.28
CA LEU A 347 -9.14 11.78 29.45
C LEU A 347 -10.16 10.78 30.00
N SER A 348 -10.20 9.58 29.41
CA SER A 348 -11.03 8.45 29.84
C SER A 348 -10.16 7.20 29.95
N GLY A 349 -10.31 6.44 31.04
CA GLY A 349 -9.71 5.12 31.15
C GLY A 349 -10.43 4.08 30.29
N ASN A 350 -11.73 4.27 30.03
CA ASN A 350 -12.57 3.31 29.31
C ASN A 350 -12.80 3.68 27.83
N GLN A 351 -13.42 2.76 27.10
CA GLN A 351 -13.95 3.00 25.75
C GLN A 351 -14.97 4.16 25.76
N MET A 352 -14.94 4.98 24.72
CA MET A 352 -15.87 6.10 24.59
C MET A 352 -17.34 5.66 24.59
N ASN A 353 -18.14 6.30 25.45
CA ASN A 353 -19.58 6.04 25.61
C ASN A 353 -19.96 4.62 26.06
N ALA A 354 -19.00 3.83 26.56
CA ALA A 354 -19.26 2.46 26.99
C ALA A 354 -19.42 2.40 28.53
N VAL A 355 -20.47 1.73 28.99
CA VAL A 355 -20.61 1.31 30.40
C VAL A 355 -19.92 -0.04 30.54
N VAL A 356 -18.61 -0.09 30.33
CA VAL A 356 -17.83 -1.33 30.45
C VAL A 356 -17.37 -1.48 31.89
N LEU A 357 -17.38 -2.72 32.38
CA LEU A 357 -17.08 -3.14 33.77
C LEU A 357 -15.65 -3.70 33.91
N ASP A 358 -14.82 -3.56 32.89
CA ASP A 358 -13.42 -4.02 32.90
C ASP A 358 -12.51 -2.79 32.96
N ASP A 359 -12.22 -2.41 34.19
CA ASP A 359 -11.59 -1.19 34.65
C ASP A 359 -10.10 -1.42 34.93
N GLY A 360 -9.39 -2.00 33.97
CA GLY A 360 -7.97 -2.27 34.15
C GLY A 360 -7.24 -1.06 34.74
N LEU A 361 -6.16 -1.31 35.48
CA LEU A 361 -5.55 -0.32 36.37
C LEU A 361 -4.92 0.85 35.57
N ASN A 362 -5.72 1.87 35.26
CA ASN A 362 -5.31 2.96 34.38
C ASN A 362 -4.38 3.95 35.08
N LYS A 363 -3.45 4.51 34.33
CA LYS A 363 -2.51 5.53 34.79
C LYS A 363 -2.68 6.81 34.01
N PHE A 364 -3.14 7.85 34.69
CA PHE A 364 -3.22 9.20 34.14
C PHE A 364 -1.98 9.99 34.56
N VAL A 365 -1.09 10.29 33.61
CA VAL A 365 0.24 10.85 33.89
C VAL A 365 0.29 12.34 33.57
N PHE A 366 0.63 13.16 34.57
CA PHE A 366 0.76 14.61 34.43
C PHE A 366 2.17 15.06 34.85
N GLY A 367 2.75 15.97 34.08
CA GLY A 367 4.06 16.54 34.40
C GLY A 367 4.37 17.75 33.53
N GLY A 368 5.23 18.66 34.01
CA GLY A 368 5.56 19.89 33.29
C GLY A 368 4.37 20.84 33.19
N ASN A 369 4.09 21.33 31.98
CA ASN A 369 2.99 22.25 31.69
C ASN A 369 1.82 21.52 31.02
N PHE A 370 1.04 20.80 31.82
CA PHE A 370 -0.11 20.02 31.35
C PHE A 370 -1.39 20.83 31.11
N GLY A 371 -1.61 21.95 31.79
CA GLY A 371 -2.79 22.81 31.57
C GLY A 371 -3.99 22.46 32.46
N ASN A 372 -5.21 22.43 31.91
CA ASN A 372 -6.45 22.19 32.68
C ASN A 372 -7.23 20.97 32.17
N ASP A 373 -6.91 19.82 32.73
CA ASP A 373 -7.40 18.55 32.22
C ASP A 373 -8.61 18.04 32.99
N THR A 374 -9.38 17.16 32.36
CA THR A 374 -10.54 16.48 32.94
C THR A 374 -10.41 14.98 32.77
N ILE A 375 -10.47 14.22 33.88
CA ILE A 375 -10.61 12.77 33.88
C ILE A 375 -12.08 12.44 34.16
N THR A 376 -12.69 11.64 33.29
CA THR A 376 -14.15 11.58 33.17
C THR A 376 -14.78 10.36 33.83
N ASP A 377 -13.98 9.34 34.11
CA ASP A 377 -14.42 8.02 34.54
C ASP A 377 -13.45 7.35 35.54
N PHE A 378 -12.68 8.16 36.28
CA PHE A 378 -11.67 7.67 37.21
C PHE A 378 -12.24 6.69 38.25
N HIS A 379 -11.69 5.48 38.31
CA HIS A 379 -12.08 4.46 39.25
C HIS A 379 -11.17 4.42 40.48
N ILE A 380 -11.68 4.91 41.61
CA ILE A 380 -11.02 4.87 42.92
C ILE A 380 -10.47 3.47 43.26
N LYS A 381 -9.22 3.40 43.72
CA LYS A 381 -8.43 2.19 44.07
C LYS A 381 -7.96 1.32 42.88
N PHE A 382 -8.47 1.54 41.68
CA PHE A 382 -8.03 0.82 40.49
C PHE A 382 -7.12 1.71 39.64
N ASP A 383 -7.59 2.91 39.35
CA ASP A 383 -6.84 3.90 38.62
C ASP A 383 -5.87 4.66 39.51
N THR A 384 -4.84 5.24 38.89
CA THR A 384 -3.83 6.05 39.56
C THR A 384 -3.57 7.33 38.78
N ILE A 385 -3.60 8.46 39.46
CA ILE A 385 -3.06 9.72 38.95
C ILE A 385 -1.57 9.76 39.28
N VAL A 386 -0.72 9.97 38.28
CA VAL A 386 0.73 10.10 38.46
C VAL A 386 1.13 11.55 38.26
N LEU A 387 1.64 12.21 39.31
CA LEU A 387 2.17 13.57 39.24
C LEU A 387 3.70 13.54 39.28
N LEU A 388 4.33 14.05 38.21
CA LEU A 388 5.79 14.08 38.06
C LEU A 388 6.37 15.41 38.54
N GLY A 389 7.41 15.36 39.37
CA GLY A 389 8.19 16.54 39.77
C GLY A 389 7.51 17.46 40.79
N VAL A 390 6.46 16.98 41.46
CA VAL A 390 5.77 17.66 42.57
C VAL A 390 5.55 16.68 43.72
N THR A 391 5.27 17.20 44.90
CA THR A 391 4.92 16.43 46.09
C THR A 391 3.50 16.76 46.56
N ILE A 392 2.97 15.96 47.49
CA ILE A 392 1.66 16.21 48.08
C ILE A 392 1.53 17.59 48.74
N ASN A 393 2.63 18.17 49.22
CA ASN A 393 2.64 19.50 49.83
C ASN A 393 2.55 20.63 48.81
N ASP A 394 2.81 20.34 47.54
CA ASP A 394 2.80 21.33 46.47
C ASP A 394 1.39 21.50 45.89
N ILE A 395 0.50 20.54 46.08
CA ILE A 395 -0.84 20.54 45.49
C ILE A 395 -1.92 21.03 46.46
N THR A 396 -3.04 21.50 45.91
CA THR A 396 -4.26 21.77 46.67
C THR A 396 -5.42 20.97 46.08
N VAL A 397 -6.07 20.15 46.89
CA VAL A 397 -7.25 19.36 46.49
C VAL A 397 -8.51 20.00 47.06
N LYS A 398 -9.52 20.23 46.20
CA LYS A 398 -10.82 20.81 46.57
C LYS A 398 -11.95 19.98 45.99
N THR A 399 -13.04 19.84 46.74
CA THR A 399 -14.28 19.30 46.19
C THR A 399 -15.07 20.40 45.48
N LYS A 400 -15.71 20.06 44.37
CA LYS A 400 -16.57 20.95 43.59
C LYS A 400 -17.81 20.16 43.17
N GLY A 401 -18.88 20.20 43.98
CA GLY A 401 -20.03 19.32 43.77
C GLY A 401 -19.66 17.88 44.10
N ASP A 402 -19.87 16.98 43.15
CA ASP A 402 -19.46 15.57 43.16
C ASP A 402 -18.06 15.33 42.56
N ASP A 403 -17.39 16.38 42.07
CA ASP A 403 -16.06 16.30 41.48
C ASP A 403 -14.94 16.64 42.47
N VAL A 404 -13.73 16.20 42.14
CA VAL A 404 -12.48 16.61 42.80
C VAL A 404 -11.66 17.47 41.85
N LYS A 405 -11.26 18.65 42.33
CA LYS A 405 -10.35 19.54 41.62
C LYS A 405 -8.98 19.54 42.30
N ILE A 406 -7.98 19.02 41.63
CA ILE A 406 -6.57 19.07 42.02
C ILE A 406 -5.97 20.32 41.38
N ILE A 407 -5.28 21.14 42.17
CA ILE A 407 -4.64 22.38 41.75
C ILE A 407 -3.14 22.22 41.96
N VAL A 408 -2.37 22.34 40.88
CA VAL A 408 -0.91 22.19 40.88
C VAL A 408 -0.27 23.55 40.50
N PRO A 409 0.53 24.16 41.36
CA PRO A 409 1.22 25.41 41.05
C PRO A 409 2.20 25.24 39.89
N HIS A 410 2.24 26.21 38.97
CA HIS A 410 3.22 26.27 37.89
C HIS A 410 3.71 27.71 37.67
N SER A 411 4.86 27.85 37.02
CA SER A 411 5.52 29.14 36.80
C SER A 411 4.67 30.15 36.03
N GLN A 412 3.72 29.67 35.22
CA GLN A 412 2.81 30.48 34.40
C GLN A 412 1.41 30.67 35.01
N GLY A 413 1.16 30.12 36.19
CA GLY A 413 -0.16 30.08 36.81
C GLY A 413 -0.46 28.70 37.38
N ASN A 414 -1.60 28.52 38.04
CA ASN A 414 -1.99 27.19 38.50
C ASN A 414 -2.53 26.37 37.34
N GLN A 415 -2.16 25.09 37.31
CA GLN A 415 -2.69 24.04 36.44
C GLN A 415 -3.69 23.21 37.21
N THR A 416 -4.63 22.55 36.54
CA THR A 416 -5.70 21.84 37.26
C THR A 416 -6.08 20.52 36.64
N ILE A 417 -6.46 19.55 37.48
CA ILE A 417 -7.05 18.29 37.05
C ILE A 417 -8.44 18.21 37.70
N LEU A 418 -9.49 18.15 36.90
CA LEU A 418 -10.85 17.87 37.35
C LEU A 418 -11.10 16.37 37.22
N VAL A 419 -11.40 15.70 38.33
CA VAL A 419 -11.74 14.28 38.37
C VAL A 419 -13.24 14.18 38.65
N GLU A 420 -14.01 13.76 37.66
CA GLU A 420 -15.47 13.80 37.69
C GLU A 420 -16.04 12.71 38.63
N GLY A 421 -17.06 13.05 39.42
CA GLY A 421 -17.87 12.06 40.16
C GLY A 421 -17.24 11.34 41.36
N VAL A 422 -15.99 11.62 41.74
CA VAL A 422 -15.24 10.86 42.76
C VAL A 422 -15.20 11.48 44.17
N ALA A 423 -15.80 12.65 44.41
CA ALA A 423 -15.60 13.45 45.63
C ALA A 423 -15.91 12.78 46.97
N LYS A 424 -16.69 11.69 46.97
CA LYS A 424 -17.06 10.97 48.20
C LYS A 424 -15.98 10.02 48.71
N GLU A 425 -15.14 9.50 47.82
CA GLU A 425 -14.20 8.41 48.12
C GLU A 425 -12.74 8.75 47.80
N PHE A 426 -12.50 9.79 46.99
CA PHE A 426 -11.16 10.19 46.58
C PHE A 426 -10.25 10.57 47.76
N SER A 427 -9.03 10.06 47.73
CA SER A 427 -7.98 10.31 48.70
C SER A 427 -6.65 10.55 47.99
N ALA A 428 -6.12 11.77 48.13
CA ALA A 428 -4.84 12.17 47.53
C ALA A 428 -3.66 11.31 48.01
N ASP A 429 -3.74 10.70 49.20
CA ASP A 429 -2.68 9.84 49.73
C ASP A 429 -2.63 8.45 49.07
N SER A 430 -3.73 8.01 48.45
CA SER A 430 -3.86 6.66 47.86
C SER A 430 -4.05 6.66 46.35
N ASP A 431 -4.73 7.68 45.82
CA ASP A 431 -5.16 7.73 44.42
C ASP A 431 -4.19 8.56 43.56
N ILE A 432 -3.25 9.27 44.21
CA ILE A 432 -2.17 10.02 43.56
C ILE A 432 -0.82 9.41 43.93
N PHE A 433 -0.06 9.04 42.89
CA PHE A 433 1.34 8.68 42.99
C PHE A 433 2.22 9.86 42.61
N PHE A 434 3.17 10.21 43.48
CA PHE A 434 4.13 11.29 43.25
C PHE A 434 5.50 10.70 42.87
N ALA A 435 6.07 11.13 41.74
CA ALA A 435 7.32 10.58 41.19
C ALA A 435 8.40 11.63 40.91
#